data_AF-X1B4F9-F1
#
_entry.id   AF-X1B4F9-F1
#
_cell.length_a   1.000
_cell.length_b   1.000
_cell.length_c   1.000
_cell.angle_alpha   90.00
_cell.angle_beta   90.00
_cell.angle_gamma   90.00
#
_symmetry.space_group_name_H-M   'P 1'
#
loop_
_entity.id
_entity.type
_entity.pdbx_description
1 polymer ?
#
loop_
_entity_poly.entity_id
_entity_poly.type
_entity_poly.pdbx_seq_one_letter_code
_entity_poly.pdbx_strand_id
1 'polypeptide(L)'
;VSIDNTLINNIDELTELFENKNPGDVIQVIVARGENWAEEFSTIVTLTESDNKTVMGVRIGDLLTEERLAFYTTLTPESIFIYLIPPSLASGAVPFSDSLIPFYTHALGTQWHVYANIFFWVWFVNVNVAIFNALPIYPLDGGRMFDISLKSILRRKVNEKTISRITYAVTTAIVIILLLLVVIPFIM
;
A
#
# COMPACT_ATOMS: atom_id res chain seq x y z
N VAL A 1 -18.29 15.60 10.96
CA VAL A 1 -18.41 16.91 10.28
C VAL A 1 -19.87 17.30 10.32
N SER A 2 -20.20 18.58 10.54
CA SER A 2 -21.58 19.05 10.50
C SER A 2 -21.73 20.28 9.62
N ILE A 3 -22.90 20.40 8.98
CA ILE A 3 -23.31 21.53 8.15
C ILE A 3 -24.68 21.99 8.65
N ASP A 4 -24.82 23.28 8.99
CA ASP A 4 -26.08 23.86 9.52
C ASP A 4 -26.68 23.03 10.68
N ASN A 5 -25.83 22.54 11.60
CA ASN A 5 -26.17 21.64 12.71
C ASN A 5 -26.64 20.21 12.33
N THR A 6 -26.62 19.84 11.05
CA THR A 6 -26.84 18.46 10.61
C THR A 6 -25.50 17.71 10.56
N LEU A 7 -25.44 16.56 11.22
CA LEU A 7 -24.27 15.67 11.15
C LEU A 7 -24.25 14.97 9.80
N ILE A 8 -23.10 14.99 9.13
CA ILE A 8 -22.88 14.36 7.84
C ILE A 8 -21.89 13.21 8.02
N ASN A 9 -22.34 11.98 7.76
CA ASN A 9 -21.53 10.76 7.93
C ASN A 9 -21.08 10.17 6.59
N ASN A 10 -21.82 10.40 5.51
CA ASN A 10 -21.51 9.87 4.18
C ASN A 10 -21.69 10.96 3.11
N ILE A 11 -21.17 10.67 1.90
CA ILE A 11 -21.20 11.59 0.77
C ILE A 11 -22.62 11.76 0.22
N ASP A 12 -23.48 10.75 0.37
CA ASP A 12 -24.85 10.77 -0.12
C ASP A 12 -25.71 11.79 0.67
N GLU A 13 -25.60 11.77 2.01
CA GLU A 13 -26.22 12.76 2.91
C GLU A 13 -25.78 14.19 2.59
N LEU A 14 -24.50 14.37 2.25
CA LEU A 14 -23.96 15.67 1.84
C LEU A 14 -24.56 16.13 0.51
N THR A 15 -24.72 15.20 -0.43
CA THR A 15 -25.27 15.48 -1.76
C THR A 15 -26.76 15.85 -1.65
N GLU A 16 -27.53 15.10 -0.88
CA GLU A 16 -28.94 15.38 -0.59
C GLU A 16 -29.13 16.76 0.08
N LEU A 17 -28.22 17.15 0.97
CA LEU A 17 -28.24 18.48 1.59
C LEU A 17 -28.08 19.59 0.54
N PHE A 18 -27.20 19.42 -0.45
CA PHE A 18 -26.99 20.41 -1.50
C PHE A 18 -28.07 20.43 -2.57
N GLU A 19 -28.77 19.32 -2.82
CA GLU A 19 -29.95 19.31 -3.72
C GLU A 19 -31.07 20.23 -3.22
N ASN A 20 -31.16 20.42 -1.90
CA ASN A 20 -32.16 21.28 -1.27
C ASN A 20 -31.70 22.74 -1.08
N LYS A 21 -30.52 23.12 -1.61
CA LYS A 21 -29.92 24.46 -1.43
C LYS A 21 -29.68 25.15 -2.77
N ASN A 22 -29.73 26.48 -2.74
CA ASN A 22 -29.55 27.31 -3.93
C ASN A 22 -28.15 27.94 -3.98
N PRO A 23 -27.64 28.28 -5.18
CA PRO A 23 -26.44 29.09 -5.30
C PRO A 23 -26.62 30.44 -4.60
N GLY A 24 -25.61 30.86 -3.84
CA GLY A 24 -25.65 32.08 -3.01
C GLY A 24 -26.12 31.85 -1.57
N ASP A 25 -26.62 30.67 -1.22
CA ASP A 25 -26.94 30.32 0.16
C ASP A 25 -25.67 30.30 1.02
N VAL A 26 -25.82 30.74 2.26
CA VAL A 26 -24.74 30.79 3.25
C VAL A 26 -24.94 29.63 4.22
N ILE A 27 -23.93 28.77 4.34
CA ILE A 27 -23.94 27.60 5.23
C ILE A 27 -22.83 27.70 6.27
N GLN A 28 -23.12 27.19 7.48
CA GLN A 28 -22.11 27.03 8.51
C GLN A 28 -21.56 25.62 8.45
N VAL A 29 -20.23 25.52 8.33
CA VAL A 29 -19.51 24.24 8.22
C VAL A 29 -18.63 24.08 9.45
N ILE A 30 -18.77 22.94 10.13
CA ILE A 30 -17.92 22.55 11.26
C ILE A 30 -17.20 21.26 10.89
N VAL A 31 -15.89 21.35 10.76
CA VAL A 31 -15.01 20.22 10.42
C VAL A 31 -14.03 19.96 11.54
N ALA A 32 -13.70 18.68 11.74
CA ALA A 32 -12.59 18.31 12.59
C ALA A 32 -11.27 18.46 11.81
N ARG A 33 -10.24 19.03 12.45
CA ARG A 33 -8.91 19.29 11.88
C ARG A 33 -7.81 19.03 12.93
N GLY A 34 -6.56 19.24 12.55
CA GLY A 34 -5.41 19.09 13.45
C GLY A 34 -4.97 17.63 13.59
N GLU A 35 -4.01 17.39 14.49
CA GLU A 35 -3.55 16.02 14.78
C GLU A 35 -4.70 15.18 15.34
N ASN A 36 -4.90 14.01 14.76
CA ASN A 36 -5.95 13.05 15.15
C ASN A 36 -7.37 13.63 15.14
N TRP A 37 -7.63 14.67 14.33
CA TRP A 37 -8.94 15.35 14.27
C TRP A 37 -9.41 15.90 15.63
N ALA A 38 -8.48 16.28 16.51
CA ALA A 38 -8.79 16.74 17.86
C ALA A 38 -9.30 18.19 17.94
N GLU A 39 -9.08 19.00 16.91
CA GLU A 39 -9.52 20.38 16.84
C GLU A 39 -10.79 20.51 16.01
N GLU A 40 -11.66 21.45 16.36
CA GLU A 40 -12.80 21.83 15.53
C GLU A 40 -12.55 23.17 14.82
N PHE A 41 -12.94 23.24 13.56
CA PHE A 41 -12.93 24.45 12.76
C PHE A 41 -14.35 24.77 12.32
N SER A 42 -14.82 25.96 12.68
CA SER A 42 -16.08 26.49 12.18
C SER A 42 -15.80 27.60 11.19
N THR A 43 -16.40 27.50 10.01
CA THR A 43 -16.36 28.55 9.00
C THR A 43 -17.70 28.70 8.32
N ILE A 44 -17.93 29.88 7.77
CA ILE A 44 -19.10 30.19 6.96
C ILE A 44 -18.66 30.10 5.50
N VAL A 45 -19.41 29.37 4.68
CA VAL A 45 -19.12 29.21 3.25
C VAL A 45 -20.34 29.64 2.46
N THR A 46 -20.10 30.44 1.41
CA THR A 46 -21.12 30.82 0.43
C THR A 46 -21.11 29.80 -0.70
N LEU A 47 -22.26 29.19 -0.98
CA LEU A 47 -22.40 28.22 -2.06
C LEU A 47 -22.34 28.92 -3.42
N THR A 48 -21.69 28.28 -4.38
CA THR A 48 -21.56 28.75 -5.76
C THR A 48 -22.17 27.75 -6.74
N GLU A 49 -22.27 28.13 -8.00
CA GLU A 49 -22.78 27.28 -9.06
C GLU A 49 -21.61 26.77 -9.91
N SER A 50 -21.60 25.47 -10.17
CA SER A 50 -20.68 24.85 -11.13
C SER A 50 -21.43 23.73 -11.85
N ASP A 51 -21.32 23.67 -13.17
CA ASP A 51 -22.01 22.68 -14.02
C ASP A 51 -23.51 22.52 -13.69
N ASN A 52 -24.20 23.66 -13.48
CA ASN A 52 -25.63 23.71 -13.18
C ASN A 52 -26.02 22.99 -11.86
N LYS A 53 -25.06 22.84 -10.94
CA LYS A 53 -25.22 22.29 -9.58
C LYS A 53 -24.72 23.27 -8.53
N THR A 54 -25.38 23.28 -7.37
CA THR A 54 -24.94 24.02 -6.18
C THR A 54 -23.73 23.31 -5.57
N VAL A 55 -22.61 24.02 -5.41
CA VAL A 55 -21.35 23.46 -4.91
C VAL A 55 -20.66 24.38 -3.89
N MET A 56 -19.87 23.79 -3.01
CA MET A 56 -19.03 24.50 -2.02
C MET A 56 -17.63 24.85 -2.55
N GLY A 57 -17.22 24.30 -3.70
CA GLY A 57 -15.88 24.50 -4.25
C GLY A 57 -14.77 23.68 -3.56
N VAL A 58 -15.14 22.61 -2.85
CA VAL A 58 -14.22 21.64 -2.24
C VAL A 58 -14.25 20.32 -2.98
N ARG A 59 -13.12 19.61 -3.01
CA ARG A 59 -13.06 18.22 -3.47
C ARG A 59 -13.16 17.30 -2.27
N ILE A 60 -14.09 16.36 -2.34
CA ILE A 60 -14.25 15.33 -1.32
C ILE A 60 -13.38 14.15 -1.72
N GLY A 61 -12.69 13.54 -0.75
CA GLY A 61 -11.97 12.29 -0.92
C GLY A 61 -12.35 11.34 0.20
N ASP A 62 -12.65 10.09 -0.16
CA ASP A 62 -12.82 9.02 0.82
C ASP A 62 -11.44 8.58 1.32
N LEU A 63 -11.31 8.40 2.63
CA LEU A 63 -10.09 7.91 3.26
C LEU A 63 -9.95 6.38 3.12
N LEU A 64 -11.00 5.68 2.69
CA LEU A 64 -11.06 4.22 2.44
C LEU A 64 -10.55 3.40 3.64
N THR A 65 -10.76 3.90 4.86
CA THR A 65 -10.17 3.31 6.07
C THR A 65 -10.69 1.90 6.35
N GLU A 66 -11.98 1.66 6.13
CA GLU A 66 -12.59 0.34 6.33
C GLU A 66 -12.12 -0.68 5.29
N GLU A 67 -12.12 -0.30 4.01
CA GLU A 67 -11.63 -1.15 2.93
C GLU A 67 -10.16 -1.52 3.14
N ARG A 68 -9.33 -0.54 3.54
CA ARG A 68 -7.93 -0.78 3.88
C ARG A 68 -7.76 -1.71 5.07
N LEU A 69 -8.55 -1.54 6.12
CA LEU A 69 -8.51 -2.43 7.28
C LEU A 69 -8.92 -3.87 6.90
N ALA A 70 -9.95 -4.03 6.08
CA ALA A 70 -10.37 -5.33 5.56
C ALA A 70 -9.25 -5.96 4.71
N PHE A 71 -8.59 -5.16 3.88
CA PHE A 71 -7.48 -5.61 3.06
C PHE A 71 -6.27 -6.06 3.91
N TYR A 72 -5.94 -5.36 5.01
CA TYR A 72 -4.86 -5.75 5.92
C TYR A 72 -5.17 -6.99 6.77
N THR A 73 -6.44 -7.26 7.05
CA THR A 73 -6.86 -8.39 7.90
C THR A 73 -7.12 -9.67 7.11
N THR A 74 -7.25 -9.59 5.79
CA THR A 74 -7.45 -10.74 4.92
C THR A 74 -6.12 -11.29 4.40
N LEU A 75 -5.91 -12.60 4.53
CA LEU A 75 -4.75 -13.29 3.95
C LEU A 75 -5.10 -13.79 2.56
N THR A 76 -4.85 -12.95 1.56
CA THR A 76 -5.00 -13.28 0.14
C THR A 76 -3.64 -13.21 -0.55
N PRO A 77 -3.47 -13.83 -1.73
CA PRO A 77 -2.24 -13.66 -2.51
C PRO A 77 -1.89 -12.19 -2.78
N GLU A 78 -2.90 -11.34 -2.97
CA GLU A 78 -2.73 -9.91 -3.22
C GLU A 78 -2.26 -9.15 -1.98
N SER A 79 -2.84 -9.45 -0.80
CA SER A 79 -2.44 -8.79 0.45
C SER A 79 -1.04 -9.19 0.92
N ILE A 80 -0.50 -10.33 0.48
CA ILE A 80 0.89 -10.71 0.79
C ILE A 80 1.89 -9.76 0.12
N PHE A 81 1.60 -9.29 -1.10
CA PHE A 81 2.56 -8.47 -1.85
C PHE A 81 2.77 -7.08 -1.24
N ILE A 82 1.81 -6.54 -0.50
CA ILE A 82 1.97 -5.20 0.12
C ILE A 82 3.09 -5.18 1.15
N TYR A 83 3.37 -6.32 1.79
CA TYR A 83 4.46 -6.43 2.76
C TYR A 83 5.85 -6.49 2.09
N LEU A 84 5.90 -6.71 0.77
CA LEU A 84 7.14 -6.68 0.00
C LEU A 84 7.46 -5.28 -0.54
N ILE A 85 6.55 -4.32 -0.38
CA ILE A 85 6.76 -2.94 -0.81
C ILE A 85 7.47 -2.17 0.30
N PRO A 86 8.57 -1.43 0.01
CA PRO A 86 9.18 -0.54 0.98
C PRO A 86 8.16 0.49 1.48
N PRO A 87 8.00 0.68 2.80
CA PRO A 87 7.03 1.65 3.35
C PRO A 87 7.25 3.07 2.85
N SER A 88 8.49 3.43 2.52
CA SER A 88 8.85 4.74 1.97
C SER A 88 8.25 4.99 0.59
N LEU A 89 7.92 3.95 -0.18
CA LEU A 89 7.34 4.06 -1.52
C LEU A 89 5.82 4.00 -1.51
N ALA A 90 5.21 3.44 -0.47
CA ALA A 90 3.77 3.21 -0.41
C ALA A 90 3.20 3.38 1.01
N SER A 91 3.54 4.48 1.67
CA SER A 91 3.17 4.76 3.07
C SER A 91 1.67 4.65 3.36
N GLY A 92 0.81 4.96 2.39
CA GLY A 92 -0.64 4.78 2.56
C GLY A 92 -1.12 3.34 2.44
N ALA A 93 -0.43 2.49 1.67
CA ALA A 93 -0.92 1.16 1.28
C ALA A 93 -0.31 0.02 2.10
N VAL A 94 0.76 0.28 2.85
CA VAL A 94 1.36 -0.74 3.72
C VAL A 94 0.72 -0.70 5.11
N PRO A 95 0.57 -1.86 5.77
CA PRO A 95 -0.10 -1.98 7.07
C PRO A 95 0.66 -1.37 8.25
N PHE A 96 1.91 -0.93 8.05
CA PHE A 96 2.64 -0.13 9.04
C PHE A 96 3.37 1.02 8.34
N SER A 97 3.00 2.25 8.69
CA SER A 97 3.63 3.48 8.22
C SER A 97 3.42 4.61 9.22
N ASP A 98 4.19 5.68 9.07
CA ASP A 98 4.07 6.88 9.92
C ASP A 98 2.65 7.48 9.89
N SER A 99 1.99 7.39 8.73
CA SER A 99 0.61 7.89 8.54
C SER A 99 -0.43 7.08 9.31
N LEU A 100 -0.14 5.82 9.65
CA LEU A 100 -1.08 4.96 10.34
C LEU A 100 -0.88 4.95 11.87
N ILE A 101 0.20 5.56 12.38
CA ILE A 101 0.49 5.63 13.83
C ILE A 101 -0.73 6.11 14.65
N PRO A 102 -1.48 7.16 14.25
CA PRO A 102 -2.70 7.61 14.94
C PRO A 102 -3.77 6.56 15.18
N PHE A 103 -3.86 5.53 14.33
CA PHE A 103 -4.94 4.55 14.36
C PHE A 103 -4.65 3.37 15.29
N TYR A 104 -3.42 3.27 15.84
CA TYR A 104 -3.01 2.15 16.68
C TYR A 104 -2.83 2.57 18.14
N THR A 105 -3.26 1.69 19.04
CA THR A 105 -2.96 1.78 20.47
C THR A 105 -2.17 0.55 20.90
N HIS A 106 -1.16 0.74 21.75
CA HIS A 106 -0.30 -0.36 22.18
C HIS A 106 0.09 -0.22 23.65
N ALA A 107 0.21 -1.35 24.35
CA ALA A 107 0.60 -1.42 25.76
C ALA A 107 2.02 -0.90 26.06
N LEU A 108 2.82 -0.62 25.01
CA LEU A 108 4.20 -0.12 25.14
C LEU A 108 4.26 1.42 25.28
N GLY A 109 3.10 2.08 25.33
CA GLY A 109 3.00 3.53 25.42
C GLY A 109 3.30 4.24 24.09
N THR A 110 3.59 5.53 24.15
CA THR A 110 3.69 6.41 22.96
C THR A 110 4.81 6.04 21.99
N GLN A 111 5.86 5.34 22.45
CA GLN A 111 7.04 4.99 21.66
C GLN A 111 6.94 3.62 20.95
N TRP A 112 5.78 2.96 21.00
CA TRP A 112 5.57 1.65 20.39
C TRP A 112 5.97 1.61 18.90
N HIS A 113 5.68 2.69 18.17
CA HIS A 113 5.91 2.82 16.73
C HIS A 113 7.41 2.75 16.38
N VAL A 114 8.30 3.20 17.26
CA VAL A 114 9.75 3.11 17.06
C VAL A 114 10.19 1.64 17.03
N TYR A 115 9.73 0.85 18.00
CA TYR A 115 10.03 -0.58 18.06
C TYR A 115 9.40 -1.33 16.90
N ALA A 116 8.15 -1.02 16.57
CA ALA A 116 7.46 -1.61 15.42
C ALA A 116 8.22 -1.33 14.12
N ASN A 117 8.72 -0.10 13.91
CA ASN A 117 9.52 0.26 12.75
C ASN A 117 10.84 -0.54 12.69
N ILE A 118 11.55 -0.68 13.82
CA ILE A 118 12.78 -1.47 13.87
C ILE A 118 12.51 -2.93 13.53
N PHE A 119 11.50 -3.55 14.16
CA PHE A 119 11.16 -4.95 13.88
C PHE A 119 10.65 -5.15 12.46
N PHE A 120 9.89 -4.19 11.93
CA PHE A 120 9.50 -4.18 10.54
C PHE A 120 10.72 -4.20 9.63
N TRP A 121 11.71 -3.34 9.83
CA TRP A 121 12.92 -3.32 8.99
C TRP A 121 13.75 -4.59 9.13
N VAL A 122 13.90 -5.12 10.34
CA VAL A 122 14.57 -6.42 10.56
C VAL A 122 13.85 -7.51 9.77
N TRP A 123 12.53 -7.60 9.89
CA TRP A 123 11.71 -8.55 9.15
C TRP A 123 11.82 -8.34 7.63
N PHE A 124 11.60 -7.12 7.16
CA PHE A 124 11.54 -6.74 5.75
C PHE A 124 12.85 -7.06 5.02
N VAL A 125 13.99 -6.64 5.59
CA VAL A 125 15.30 -6.92 4.99
C VAL A 125 15.59 -8.41 4.95
N ASN A 126 15.34 -9.14 6.05
CA ASN A 126 15.60 -10.58 6.11
C ASN A 126 14.72 -11.35 5.11
N VAL A 127 13.43 -11.01 5.01
CA VAL A 127 12.51 -11.65 4.06
C VAL A 127 12.90 -11.36 2.63
N ASN A 128 13.20 -10.11 2.28
CA ASN A 128 13.62 -9.78 0.92
C ASN A 128 14.94 -10.46 0.56
N VAL A 129 15.95 -10.44 1.44
CA VAL A 129 17.23 -11.13 1.22
C VAL A 129 17.01 -12.65 1.06
N ALA A 130 16.15 -13.25 1.87
CA ALA A 130 15.82 -14.67 1.75
C ALA A 130 15.14 -14.99 0.41
N ILE A 131 14.20 -14.15 -0.05
CA ILE A 131 13.55 -14.30 -1.35
C ILE A 131 14.59 -14.20 -2.48
N PHE A 132 15.46 -13.17 -2.45
CA PHE A 132 16.52 -13.02 -3.45
C PHE A 132 17.46 -14.23 -3.47
N ASN A 133 17.87 -14.72 -2.29
CA ASN A 133 18.73 -15.90 -2.19
C ASN A 133 18.03 -17.19 -2.62
N ALA A 134 16.70 -17.27 -2.50
CA ALA A 134 15.92 -18.44 -2.92
C ALA A 134 15.69 -18.50 -4.45
N LEU A 135 15.98 -17.43 -5.19
CA LEU A 135 15.84 -17.44 -6.64
C LEU A 135 16.79 -18.47 -7.28
N PRO A 136 16.37 -19.17 -8.36
CA PRO A 136 17.19 -20.15 -9.05
C PRO A 136 18.22 -19.47 -9.98
N ILE A 137 19.04 -18.60 -9.40
CA ILE A 137 20.10 -17.81 -10.03
C ILE A 137 21.44 -18.28 -9.47
N TYR A 138 22.31 -18.85 -10.29
CA TYR A 138 23.67 -19.18 -9.88
C TYR A 138 24.52 -17.89 -9.84
N PRO A 139 25.29 -17.60 -8.76
CA PRO A 139 25.75 -18.50 -7.71
C PRO A 139 24.96 -18.47 -6.39
N LEU A 140 23.77 -17.84 -6.34
CA LEU A 140 22.93 -17.75 -5.13
C LEU A 140 22.50 -19.15 -4.65
N ASP A 141 22.11 -19.24 -3.38
CA ASP A 141 21.78 -20.51 -2.72
C ASP A 141 20.63 -21.25 -3.42
N GLY A 142 19.63 -20.52 -3.90
CA GLY A 142 18.52 -21.05 -4.69
C GLY A 142 18.97 -21.61 -6.04
N GLY A 143 19.95 -21.00 -6.70
CA GLY A 143 20.57 -21.52 -7.93
C GLY A 143 21.32 -22.83 -7.68
N ARG A 144 22.04 -22.95 -6.56
CA ARG A 144 22.71 -24.19 -6.16
C ARG A 144 21.73 -25.28 -5.79
N MET A 145 20.71 -24.95 -4.99
CA MET A 145 19.64 -25.89 -4.64
C MET A 145 18.88 -26.36 -5.87
N PHE A 146 18.61 -25.47 -6.82
CA PHE A 146 18.01 -25.82 -8.10
C PHE A 146 18.88 -26.79 -8.90
N ASP A 147 20.18 -26.52 -9.05
CA ASP A 147 21.12 -27.43 -9.73
C ASP A 147 21.20 -28.80 -9.08
N ILE A 148 21.32 -28.86 -7.76
CA ILE A 148 21.37 -30.12 -6.98
C ILE A 148 20.05 -30.88 -7.12
N SER A 149 18.91 -30.18 -7.02
CA SER A 149 17.59 -30.80 -7.16
C SER A 149 17.40 -31.37 -8.56
N LEU A 150 17.80 -30.62 -9.60
CA LEU A 150 17.72 -31.05 -10.98
C LEU A 150 18.65 -32.24 -11.24
N LYS A 151 19.86 -32.22 -10.66
CA LYS A 151 20.79 -33.36 -10.68
C LYS A 151 20.16 -34.58 -10.03
N SER A 152 19.57 -34.47 -8.85
CA SER A 152 18.91 -35.58 -8.16
C SER A 152 17.79 -36.20 -8.99
N ILE A 153 16.91 -35.36 -9.56
CA ILE A 153 15.72 -35.81 -10.30
C ILE A 153 16.08 -36.37 -11.68
N LEU A 154 17.02 -35.75 -12.40
CA LEU A 154 17.33 -36.08 -13.80
C LEU A 154 18.61 -36.91 -13.99
N ARG A 155 19.32 -37.28 -12.93
CA ARG A 155 20.62 -38.01 -12.99
C ARG A 155 20.61 -39.21 -13.93
N ARG A 156 19.50 -39.94 -13.97
CA ARG A 156 19.37 -41.19 -14.76
C ARG A 156 19.09 -40.96 -16.24
N LYS A 157 18.62 -39.76 -16.62
CA LYS A 157 18.16 -39.44 -17.98
C LYS A 157 19.08 -38.45 -18.69
N VAL A 158 19.78 -37.61 -17.95
CA VAL A 158 20.50 -36.46 -18.51
C VAL A 158 21.90 -36.37 -17.91
N ASN A 159 22.88 -36.03 -18.74
CA ASN A 159 24.26 -35.84 -18.31
C ASN A 159 24.40 -34.59 -17.41
N GLU A 160 25.26 -34.63 -16.40
CA GLU A 160 25.45 -33.55 -15.43
C GLU A 160 25.84 -32.22 -16.10
N LYS A 161 26.63 -32.28 -17.18
CA LYS A 161 27.00 -31.10 -17.98
C LYS A 161 25.77 -30.42 -18.59
N THR A 162 24.79 -31.20 -19.05
CA THR A 162 23.55 -30.66 -19.62
C THR A 162 22.68 -30.07 -18.53
N ILE A 163 22.61 -30.70 -17.35
CA ILE A 163 21.87 -30.17 -16.20
C ILE A 163 22.44 -28.82 -15.76
N SER A 164 23.76 -28.68 -15.62
CA SER A 164 24.35 -27.39 -15.26
C SER A 164 24.18 -26.34 -16.36
N ARG A 165 24.19 -26.70 -17.65
CA ARG A 165 23.81 -25.78 -18.74
C ARG A 165 22.37 -25.29 -18.60
N ILE A 166 21.44 -26.17 -18.22
CA ILE A 166 20.05 -25.78 -17.95
C ILE A 166 19.99 -24.79 -16.77
N THR A 167 20.69 -25.06 -15.67
CA THR A 167 20.77 -24.13 -14.54
C THR A 167 21.28 -22.75 -14.97
N TYR A 168 22.36 -22.68 -15.74
CA TYR A 168 22.89 -21.42 -16.25
C TYR A 168 21.94 -20.72 -17.22
N ALA A 169 21.22 -21.47 -18.06
CA ALA A 169 20.23 -20.91 -18.97
C ALA A 169 19.05 -20.30 -18.19
N VAL A 170 18.53 -21.00 -17.17
CA VAL A 170 17.47 -20.50 -16.28
C VAL A 170 17.94 -19.26 -15.52
N THR A 171 19.15 -19.31 -14.96
CA THR A 171 19.79 -18.17 -14.30
C THR A 171 19.83 -16.95 -15.21
N THR A 172 20.33 -17.14 -16.44
CA THR A 172 20.48 -16.06 -17.43
C THR A 172 19.11 -15.50 -17.84
N ALA A 173 18.13 -16.37 -18.08
CA ALA A 173 16.77 -15.95 -18.42
C ALA A 173 16.14 -15.08 -17.31
N ILE A 174 16.25 -15.50 -16.05
CA ILE A 174 15.72 -14.74 -14.92
C ILE A 174 16.43 -13.39 -14.78
N VAL A 175 17.76 -13.36 -14.88
CA VAL A 175 18.52 -12.10 -14.82
C VAL A 175 18.12 -11.15 -15.95
N ILE A 176 17.92 -11.66 -17.18
CA ILE A 176 17.44 -10.86 -18.30
C ILE A 176 16.03 -10.32 -18.03
N ILE A 177 15.11 -11.16 -17.53
CA ILE A 177 13.75 -10.74 -17.19
C ILE A 177 13.78 -9.62 -16.15
N LEU A 178 14.56 -9.77 -15.07
CA LEU A 178 14.71 -8.74 -14.04
C LEU A 178 15.29 -7.44 -14.61
N LEU A 179 16.30 -7.54 -15.47
CA LEU A 179 16.92 -6.38 -16.13
C LEU A 179 15.91 -5.66 -17.02
N LEU A 180 15.14 -6.40 -17.83
CA LEU A 180 14.10 -5.83 -18.68
C LEU A 180 13.00 -5.15 -17.86
N LEU A 181 12.59 -5.74 -16.74
CA LEU A 181 11.60 -5.17 -15.83
C LEU A 181 12.03 -3.80 -15.30
N VAL A 182 13.33 -3.64 -15.02
CA VAL A 182 13.91 -2.36 -14.59
C VAL A 182 14.10 -1.39 -15.75
N VAL A 183 14.53 -1.86 -16.92
CA VAL A 183 14.94 -0.99 -18.05
C VAL A 183 13.76 -0.50 -18.90
N ILE A 184 12.73 -1.33 -19.13
CA ILE A 184 11.58 -1.01 -19.98
C ILE A 184 10.89 0.31 -19.59
N PRO A 185 10.61 0.59 -18.30
CA PRO A 185 9.98 1.85 -17.87
C PRO A 185 10.79 3.12 -18.17
N PHE A 186 12.08 3.01 -18.50
CA PHE A 186 12.91 4.17 -18.86
C PHE A 186 13.01 4.37 -20.38
N ILE A 187 12.62 3.38 -21.17
CA ILE A 187 12.68 3.42 -22.64
C ILE A 187 11.31 3.77 -23.24
N MET A 188 10.22 3.37 -22.58
CA MET A 188 8.85 3.77 -22.92
C MET A 188 8.44 5.01 -22.14
#